data_AF-A0AAW3JN38-F1
#
_entry.id   AF-A0AAW3JN38-F1
#
_cell.length_a   1.000
_cell.length_b   1.000
_cell.length_c   1.000
_cell.angle_alpha   90.00
_cell.angle_beta   90.00
_cell.angle_gamma   90.00
#
_symmetry.space_group_name_H-M   'P 1'
#
loop_
_entity.id
_entity.type
_entity.pdbx_description
1 polymer ?
#
loop_
_entity_poly.entity_id
_entity_poly.type
_entity_poly.pdbx_seq_one_letter_code
_entity_poly.pdbx_strand_id
1 'polypeptide(L)'
;MASQNAKKKGTAAEPKYPLGLLLPIIAVLSVIPLITYMYSYETKLGKFEWYTSQTSAVDFFLHTKLIWFLVACACMIFCLVYMIFADEQKAAWCKILIPLAIYCGISFISALASSNRDFCFSGIYEQFEPVWALMGYCLTAYYCFFIMRTEAAVKRIMPWFVAGITVMVLLGLSQALKHDFFRTSLGQKLMTPSTYKGGPLKFNFEEGRTYLSLYNPNYVGFYVCLIVPILVGLIFALKKVWAKIGCTVLIVSLMLILFASQSRAGILAVIFSLIVMLLCMRKVFIKNIKIVIAAIAVFIVAFIGINVANQGILLDRMKSMFSTEAEYHPLSEITTNDDNVSIVYNNETLIIKCTQDANGTDQFSLTDKSGKEVAFALNEDSSSYVINDERFPFSFSSIRSDSFNGYQITIDDKTWYFTNMMKENDSTFYTYGPGGAIMKLTKQTKSLSFLENHFHFANMRGYIWARTLPLLKKYFLLGSGPDTFIIAFPNNDLVGLYNSGHINEIITKPHCTLMQIGVQTGVISLIAWLVFFIWYLVSSLKLYWKHDFSGYLPKIGVSIFVGVIGYLIISLTNDSCIAVAPVFYAVTGMGLGINYKLKKDQKETGTAQIKEVAK
;
A
#
# COMPACT_ATOMS: atom_id res chain seq x y z
N MET A 1 14.93 -11.55 -71.50
CA MET A 1 13.68 -11.37 -70.72
C MET A 1 13.50 -12.46 -69.65
N ALA A 2 14.46 -12.60 -68.72
CA ALA A 2 14.41 -13.64 -67.69
C ALA A 2 14.98 -13.15 -66.34
N SER A 3 14.65 -11.92 -65.90
CA SER A 3 15.10 -11.40 -64.60
C SER A 3 14.09 -10.54 -63.82
N GLN A 4 12.80 -10.57 -64.16
CA GLN A 4 11.80 -9.71 -63.48
C GLN A 4 10.66 -10.42 -62.75
N ASN A 5 10.62 -11.76 -62.67
CA ASN A 5 9.50 -12.48 -62.01
C ASN A 5 9.78 -13.00 -60.58
N ALA A 6 10.83 -12.54 -59.89
CA ALA A 6 11.17 -13.01 -58.53
C ALA A 6 10.75 -12.07 -57.38
N LYS A 7 9.88 -11.07 -57.61
CA LYS A 7 9.41 -10.15 -56.56
C LYS A 7 7.89 -10.10 -56.47
N LYS A 8 7.28 -11.17 -55.95
CA LYS A 8 5.93 -11.14 -55.35
C LYS A 8 5.65 -12.42 -54.54
N LYS A 9 6.58 -12.83 -53.66
CA LYS A 9 6.18 -13.63 -52.49
C LYS A 9 5.70 -12.65 -51.44
N GLY A 10 4.38 -12.55 -51.29
CA GLY A 10 3.77 -11.82 -50.19
C GLY A 10 4.36 -12.31 -48.88
N THR A 11 4.87 -11.38 -48.08
CA THR A 11 5.24 -11.63 -46.69
C THR A 11 4.01 -12.16 -45.98
N ALA A 12 3.98 -13.46 -45.69
CA ALA A 12 2.97 -14.05 -44.82
C ALA A 12 2.91 -13.21 -43.53
N ALA A 13 1.71 -12.79 -43.14
CA ALA A 13 1.53 -12.04 -41.90
C ALA A 13 2.09 -12.88 -40.74
N GLU A 14 2.97 -12.31 -39.93
CA GLU A 14 3.50 -13.01 -38.76
C GLU A 14 2.34 -13.55 -37.91
N PRO A 15 2.37 -14.85 -37.54
CA PRO A 15 1.29 -15.44 -36.76
C PRO A 15 1.15 -14.69 -35.43
N LYS A 16 -0.09 -14.35 -35.07
CA LYS A 16 -0.39 -13.67 -33.80
C LYS A 16 -0.03 -14.60 -32.64
N TYR A 17 0.55 -14.03 -31.58
CA TYR A 17 0.83 -14.78 -30.36
C TYR A 17 -0.48 -15.38 -29.78
N PRO A 18 -0.49 -16.64 -29.32
CA PRO A 18 -1.69 -17.32 -28.85
C PRO A 18 -2.41 -16.55 -27.74
N LEU A 19 -3.70 -16.26 -27.93
CA LEU A 19 -4.47 -15.45 -26.96
C LEU A 19 -4.69 -16.20 -25.65
N GLY A 20 -4.86 -17.53 -25.67
CA GLY A 20 -5.08 -18.36 -24.48
C GLY A 20 -3.99 -18.16 -23.41
N LEU A 21 -2.72 -18.09 -23.83
CA LEU A 21 -1.57 -17.84 -22.96
C LEU A 21 -1.51 -16.39 -22.44
N LEU A 22 -2.30 -15.48 -23.00
CA LEU A 22 -2.37 -14.09 -22.57
C LEU A 22 -3.57 -13.82 -21.66
N LEU A 23 -4.58 -14.70 -21.65
CA LEU A 23 -5.79 -14.52 -20.84
C LEU A 23 -5.52 -14.25 -19.35
N PRO A 24 -4.67 -15.01 -18.63
CA PRO A 24 -4.41 -14.70 -17.22
C PRO A 24 -3.71 -13.34 -17.04
N ILE A 25 -2.88 -12.91 -17.99
CA ILE A 25 -2.24 -11.58 -17.96
C ILE A 25 -3.26 -10.49 -18.24
N ILE A 26 -4.18 -10.70 -19.19
CA ILE A 26 -5.29 -9.78 -19.47
C ILE A 26 -6.17 -9.62 -18.22
N ALA A 27 -6.48 -10.73 -17.55
CA ALA A 27 -7.25 -10.71 -16.31
C ALA A 27 -6.56 -9.84 -15.25
N VAL A 28 -5.27 -10.05 -15.00
CA VAL A 28 -4.49 -9.27 -14.02
C VAL A 28 -4.36 -7.79 -14.37
N LEU A 29 -4.08 -7.46 -15.63
CA LEU A 29 -3.82 -6.09 -16.04
C LEU A 29 -5.09 -5.25 -16.22
N SER A 30 -6.20 -5.88 -16.63
CA SER A 30 -7.37 -5.15 -17.16
C SER A 30 -8.69 -5.46 -16.48
N VAL A 31 -8.87 -6.65 -15.90
CA VAL A 31 -10.17 -7.09 -15.35
C VAL A 31 -10.18 -7.05 -13.83
N ILE A 32 -9.22 -7.72 -13.19
CA ILE A 32 -9.13 -7.83 -11.72
C ILE A 32 -9.11 -6.45 -11.03
N PRO A 33 -8.37 -5.43 -11.51
CA PRO A 33 -8.39 -4.12 -10.88
C PRO A 33 -9.79 -3.49 -10.82
N LEU A 34 -10.70 -3.83 -11.74
CA LEU A 34 -12.07 -3.30 -11.82
C LEU A 34 -13.06 -4.00 -10.89
N ILE A 35 -12.72 -5.19 -10.37
CA ILE A 35 -13.66 -6.01 -9.60
C ILE A 35 -13.97 -5.35 -8.27
N THR A 36 -15.23 -5.02 -8.03
CA THR A 36 -15.71 -4.49 -6.75
C THR A 36 -16.99 -5.22 -6.41
N TYR A 37 -16.99 -5.98 -5.31
CA TYR A 37 -18.13 -6.80 -4.90
C TYR A 37 -18.11 -7.07 -3.41
N MET A 38 -19.28 -6.96 -2.78
CA MET A 38 -19.52 -7.11 -1.35
C MET A 38 -19.16 -8.51 -0.87
N TYR A 39 -18.40 -8.56 0.19
CA TYR A 39 -18.04 -9.76 0.93
C TYR A 39 -18.17 -9.50 2.43
N SER A 40 -19.11 -10.18 3.06
CA SER A 40 -19.28 -10.17 4.52
C SER A 40 -18.49 -11.30 5.15
N TYR A 41 -17.77 -11.01 6.23
CA TYR A 41 -16.92 -11.97 6.91
C TYR A 41 -16.77 -11.65 8.40
N GLU A 42 -16.35 -12.65 9.15
CA GLU A 42 -15.93 -12.48 10.54
C GLU A 42 -14.44 -12.16 10.60
N THR A 43 -14.08 -11.09 11.29
CA THR A 43 -12.69 -10.61 11.40
C THR A 43 -11.82 -11.54 12.22
N LYS A 44 -12.41 -12.37 13.10
CA LYS A 44 -11.71 -13.25 14.07
C LYS A 44 -10.76 -12.49 15.01
N LEU A 45 -10.88 -11.16 15.09
CA LEU A 45 -10.02 -10.31 15.91
C LEU A 45 -10.53 -10.17 17.35
N GLY A 46 -11.77 -10.59 17.65
CA GLY A 46 -12.35 -10.52 19.00
C GLY A 46 -11.60 -11.33 20.08
N LYS A 47 -10.64 -12.18 19.69
CA LYS A 47 -9.73 -12.86 20.63
C LYS A 47 -8.61 -11.97 21.17
N PHE A 48 -8.38 -10.80 20.58
CA PHE A 48 -7.35 -9.87 21.00
C PHE A 48 -7.95 -8.81 21.91
N GLU A 49 -7.36 -8.61 23.10
CA GLU A 49 -7.89 -7.67 24.11
C GLU A 49 -8.06 -6.25 23.60
N TRP A 50 -7.30 -5.84 22.58
CA TRP A 50 -7.36 -4.49 22.02
C TRP A 50 -8.43 -4.28 20.94
N TYR A 51 -9.18 -5.33 20.58
CA TYR A 51 -10.18 -5.27 19.52
C TYR A 51 -11.60 -5.20 20.08
N THR A 52 -12.50 -4.59 19.30
CA THR A 52 -13.91 -4.40 19.68
C THR A 52 -14.67 -5.73 19.78
N SER A 53 -15.81 -5.74 20.46
CA SER A 53 -16.73 -6.88 20.47
C SER A 53 -17.43 -7.10 19.11
N GLN A 54 -17.40 -6.12 18.20
CA GLN A 54 -17.96 -6.27 16.86
C GLN A 54 -16.99 -7.01 15.93
N THR A 55 -17.25 -8.29 15.69
CA THR A 55 -16.40 -9.16 14.87
C THR A 55 -16.86 -9.29 13.42
N SER A 56 -17.97 -8.68 13.03
CA SER A 56 -18.48 -8.71 11.65
C SER A 56 -18.01 -7.51 10.84
N ALA A 57 -17.47 -7.76 9.64
CA ALA A 57 -17.01 -6.73 8.71
C ALA A 57 -17.51 -6.99 7.28
N VAL A 58 -17.45 -5.94 6.46
CA VAL A 58 -17.76 -6.00 5.03
C VAL A 58 -16.60 -5.42 4.25
N ASP A 59 -16.14 -6.13 3.24
CA ASP A 59 -15.20 -5.64 2.23
C ASP A 59 -15.89 -5.57 0.86
N PHE A 60 -15.53 -4.58 0.06
CA PHE A 60 -16.00 -4.45 -1.32
C PHE A 60 -14.87 -4.56 -2.35
N PHE A 61 -13.62 -4.38 -1.94
CA PHE A 61 -12.55 -4.06 -2.87
C PHE A 61 -11.42 -5.09 -2.90
N LEU A 62 -11.15 -5.81 -1.81
CA LEU A 62 -9.91 -6.56 -1.64
C LEU A 62 -10.14 -8.07 -1.79
N HIS A 63 -11.07 -8.64 -1.04
CA HIS A 63 -11.28 -10.09 -0.99
C HIS A 63 -11.68 -10.67 -2.35
N THR A 64 -12.68 -10.10 -3.01
CA THR A 64 -13.13 -10.62 -4.31
C THR A 64 -12.02 -10.50 -5.37
N LYS A 65 -11.17 -9.45 -5.30
CA LYS A 65 -9.98 -9.32 -6.16
C LYS A 65 -8.96 -10.41 -5.86
N LEU A 66 -8.71 -10.71 -4.59
CA LEU A 66 -7.84 -11.82 -4.18
C LEU A 66 -8.30 -13.14 -4.81
N ILE A 67 -9.58 -13.49 -4.68
CA ILE A 67 -10.10 -14.76 -5.23
C ILE A 67 -9.87 -14.85 -6.74
N TRP A 68 -10.24 -13.82 -7.51
CA TRP A 68 -10.03 -13.83 -8.97
C TRP A 68 -8.56 -13.78 -9.36
N PHE A 69 -7.71 -13.15 -8.54
CA PHE A 69 -6.27 -13.20 -8.70
C PHE A 69 -5.71 -14.61 -8.49
N LEU A 70 -6.19 -15.35 -7.50
CA LEU A 70 -5.80 -16.75 -7.28
C LEU A 70 -6.27 -17.65 -8.42
N VAL A 71 -7.47 -17.42 -8.97
CA VAL A 71 -7.94 -18.10 -10.19
C VAL A 71 -7.01 -17.82 -11.37
N ALA A 72 -6.62 -16.56 -11.58
CA ALA A 72 -5.66 -16.21 -12.63
C ALA A 72 -4.30 -16.89 -12.41
N CYS A 73 -3.82 -17.00 -11.17
CA CYS A 73 -2.60 -17.72 -10.82
C CYS A 73 -2.70 -19.22 -11.15
N ALA A 74 -3.82 -19.87 -10.83
CA ALA A 74 -4.06 -21.26 -11.19
C ALA A 74 -4.00 -21.47 -12.71
N CYS A 75 -4.61 -20.57 -13.48
CA CYS A 75 -4.50 -20.56 -14.95
C CYS A 75 -3.05 -20.36 -15.43
N MET A 76 -2.27 -19.48 -14.80
CA MET A 76 -0.85 -19.29 -15.14
C MET A 76 -0.04 -20.57 -14.91
N ILE A 77 -0.27 -21.29 -13.80
CA ILE A 77 0.40 -22.56 -13.51
C ILE A 77 0.07 -23.58 -14.60
N PHE A 78 -1.22 -23.75 -14.94
CA PHE A 78 -1.65 -24.66 -16.01
C PHE A 78 -0.98 -24.31 -17.35
N CYS A 79 -0.95 -23.02 -17.72
CA CYS A 79 -0.27 -22.58 -18.93
C CYS A 79 1.24 -22.84 -18.88
N LEU A 80 1.92 -22.63 -17.74
CA LEU A 80 3.36 -22.92 -17.62
C LEU A 80 3.65 -24.41 -17.78
N VAL A 81 2.85 -25.25 -17.13
CA VAL A 81 2.95 -26.71 -17.26
C VAL A 81 2.78 -27.09 -18.73
N TYR A 82 1.71 -26.64 -19.38
CA TYR A 82 1.50 -26.89 -20.81
C TYR A 82 2.71 -26.45 -21.66
N MET A 83 3.19 -25.21 -21.48
CA MET A 83 4.29 -24.66 -22.28
C MET A 83 5.62 -25.40 -22.11
N ILE A 84 5.88 -25.91 -20.90
CA ILE A 84 7.10 -26.65 -20.59
C ILE A 84 7.01 -28.09 -21.14
N PHE A 85 5.89 -28.77 -20.93
CA PHE A 85 5.73 -30.18 -21.35
C PHE A 85 5.47 -30.34 -22.85
N ALA A 86 4.84 -29.36 -23.50
CA ALA A 86 4.64 -29.37 -24.95
C ALA A 86 5.85 -28.84 -25.75
N ASP A 87 6.95 -28.46 -25.07
CA ASP A 87 8.17 -27.85 -25.65
C ASP A 87 7.90 -26.65 -26.59
N GLU A 88 6.80 -25.93 -26.33
CA GLU A 88 6.38 -24.75 -27.11
C GLU A 88 7.36 -23.58 -26.91
N GLN A 89 7.98 -23.51 -25.72
CA GLN A 89 8.96 -22.48 -25.42
C GLN A 89 9.97 -22.94 -24.36
N LYS A 90 11.25 -22.94 -24.72
CA LYS A 90 12.32 -23.30 -23.78
C LYS A 90 12.30 -22.43 -22.53
N ALA A 91 12.47 -23.08 -21.38
CA ALA A 91 12.68 -22.44 -20.10
C ALA A 91 13.81 -21.40 -20.20
N ALA A 92 13.49 -20.14 -19.92
CA ALA A 92 14.50 -19.11 -19.74
C ALA A 92 14.73 -18.91 -18.25
N TRP A 93 16.01 -18.83 -17.90
CA TRP A 93 16.43 -18.46 -16.56
C TRP A 93 17.23 -17.15 -16.60
N CYS A 94 17.02 -16.32 -15.60
CA CYS A 94 17.83 -15.14 -15.35
C CYS A 94 18.19 -15.11 -13.87
N LYS A 95 19.46 -14.82 -13.55
CA LYS A 95 19.92 -14.70 -12.15
C LYS A 95 19.08 -13.72 -11.33
N ILE A 96 18.48 -12.72 -11.99
CA ILE A 96 17.58 -11.74 -11.36
C ILE A 96 16.38 -12.41 -10.67
N LEU A 97 15.94 -13.60 -11.09
CA LEU A 97 14.79 -14.28 -10.49
C LEU A 97 15.12 -14.99 -9.15
N ILE A 98 16.39 -15.20 -8.82
CA ILE A 98 16.80 -15.93 -7.61
C ILE A 98 16.29 -15.24 -6.33
N PRO A 99 16.51 -13.93 -6.11
CA PRO A 99 16.02 -13.26 -4.91
C PRO A 99 14.49 -13.23 -4.84
N LEU A 100 13.79 -13.18 -5.98
CA LEU A 100 12.32 -13.26 -6.02
C LEU A 100 11.83 -14.65 -5.57
N ALA A 101 12.52 -15.72 -5.98
CA ALA A 101 12.22 -17.08 -5.52
C ALA A 101 12.50 -17.25 -4.02
N ILE A 102 13.58 -16.65 -3.50
CA ILE A 102 13.90 -16.63 -2.06
C ILE A 102 12.79 -15.90 -1.29
N TYR A 103 12.38 -14.70 -1.74
CA TYR A 103 11.27 -13.95 -1.15
C TYR A 103 9.97 -14.78 -1.11
N CYS A 104 9.63 -15.47 -2.20
CA CYS A 104 8.48 -16.36 -2.28
C CYS A 104 8.57 -17.51 -1.25
N GLY A 105 9.70 -18.19 -1.19
CA GLY A 105 9.91 -19.31 -0.26
C GLY A 105 9.88 -18.89 1.21
N ILE A 106 10.56 -17.78 1.57
CA ILE A 106 10.55 -17.27 2.94
C ILE A 106 9.15 -16.81 3.35
N SER A 107 8.39 -16.18 2.46
CA SER A 107 7.00 -15.79 2.73
C SER A 107 6.13 -17.01 3.08
N PHE A 108 6.34 -18.14 2.40
CA PHE A 108 5.64 -19.38 2.70
C PHE A 108 6.08 -20.00 4.03
N ILE A 109 7.38 -20.05 4.29
CA ILE A 109 7.93 -20.55 5.57
C ILE A 109 7.45 -19.68 6.74
N SER A 110 7.39 -18.36 6.55
CA SER A 110 6.85 -17.39 7.51
C SER A 110 5.39 -17.70 7.88
N ALA A 111 4.54 -17.99 6.89
CA ALA A 111 3.14 -18.37 7.13
C ALA A 111 3.03 -19.66 7.95
N LEU A 112 3.88 -20.67 7.64
CA LEU A 112 3.91 -21.93 8.40
C LEU A 112 4.44 -21.74 9.83
N ALA A 113 5.37 -20.81 10.05
CA ALA A 113 5.96 -20.54 11.35
C ALA A 113 5.13 -19.59 12.24
N SER A 114 4.17 -18.86 11.68
CA SER A 114 3.38 -17.87 12.41
C SER A 114 2.52 -18.50 13.52
N SER A 115 2.38 -17.81 14.65
CA SER A 115 1.39 -18.15 15.69
C SER A 115 -0.06 -17.89 15.25
N ASN A 116 -0.25 -17.14 14.16
CA ASN A 116 -1.55 -16.68 13.66
C ASN A 116 -1.83 -17.22 12.25
N ARG A 117 -1.53 -18.52 12.03
CA ARG A 117 -1.58 -19.19 10.72
C ARG A 117 -2.87 -18.97 9.95
N ASP A 118 -4.03 -19.01 10.63
CA ASP A 118 -5.33 -18.87 9.97
C ASP A 118 -5.40 -17.57 9.14
N PHE A 119 -4.90 -16.46 9.68
CA PHE A 119 -4.85 -15.18 8.97
C PHE A 119 -3.86 -15.20 7.80
N CYS A 120 -2.71 -15.86 7.97
CA CYS A 120 -1.70 -15.97 6.91
C CYS A 120 -2.21 -16.69 5.66
N PHE A 121 -3.21 -17.58 5.78
CA PHE A 121 -3.76 -18.34 4.66
C PHE A 121 -5.12 -17.83 4.17
N SER A 122 -5.93 -17.20 5.04
CA SER A 122 -7.28 -16.72 4.67
C SER A 122 -7.36 -15.21 4.41
N GLY A 123 -6.38 -14.45 4.88
CA GLY A 123 -6.36 -13.00 4.84
C GLY A 123 -6.96 -12.36 6.10
N ILE A 124 -6.57 -11.12 6.39
CA ILE A 124 -7.01 -10.35 7.55
C ILE A 124 -7.81 -9.11 7.17
N TYR A 125 -8.52 -8.57 8.18
CA TYR A 125 -9.25 -7.31 8.13
C TYR A 125 -8.46 -6.18 7.44
N GLU A 126 -9.08 -5.57 6.42
CA GLU A 126 -8.55 -4.45 5.61
C GLU A 126 -7.26 -4.68 4.80
N GLN A 127 -6.67 -5.88 4.78
CA GLN A 127 -5.51 -6.20 3.94
C GLN A 127 -5.80 -7.21 2.83
N PHE A 128 -6.28 -8.41 3.18
CA PHE A 128 -6.46 -9.54 2.26
C PHE A 128 -5.24 -9.80 1.34
N GLU A 129 -4.03 -9.77 1.91
CA GLU A 129 -2.80 -10.19 1.24
C GLU A 129 -2.17 -11.41 1.94
N PRO A 130 -2.89 -12.55 2.03
CA PRO A 130 -2.33 -13.77 2.60
C PRO A 130 -1.15 -14.29 1.76
N VAL A 131 -0.47 -15.31 2.26
CA VAL A 131 0.69 -15.92 1.62
C VAL A 131 0.45 -16.29 0.15
N TRP A 132 -0.77 -16.73 -0.18
CA TRP A 132 -1.16 -17.06 -1.55
C TRP A 132 -1.12 -15.87 -2.50
N ALA A 133 -1.45 -14.67 -2.01
CA ALA A 133 -1.29 -13.43 -2.77
C ALA A 133 0.19 -13.16 -3.06
N LEU A 134 1.04 -13.22 -2.03
CA LEU A 134 2.48 -12.96 -2.16
C LEU A 134 3.18 -13.93 -3.12
N MET A 135 2.84 -15.22 -3.03
CA MET A 135 3.32 -16.23 -3.97
C MET A 135 2.77 -15.99 -5.39
N GLY A 136 1.50 -15.63 -5.49
CA GLY A 136 0.86 -15.25 -6.75
C GLY A 136 1.55 -14.06 -7.43
N TYR A 137 2.00 -13.06 -6.67
CA TYR A 137 2.78 -11.93 -7.20
C TYR A 137 4.08 -12.39 -7.85
N CYS A 138 4.82 -13.27 -7.17
CA CYS A 138 6.07 -13.85 -7.68
C CYS A 138 5.83 -14.68 -8.94
N LEU A 139 4.79 -15.53 -8.93
CA LEU A 139 4.36 -16.32 -10.07
C LEU A 139 3.97 -15.42 -11.26
N THR A 140 3.21 -14.36 -11.02
CA THR A 140 2.76 -13.41 -12.04
C THR A 140 3.95 -12.74 -12.73
N ALA A 141 4.94 -12.28 -11.96
CA ALA A 141 6.17 -11.71 -12.52
C ALA A 141 6.94 -12.74 -13.36
N TYR A 142 7.08 -13.98 -12.87
CA TYR A 142 7.75 -15.05 -13.61
C TYR A 142 7.00 -15.41 -14.90
N TYR A 143 5.68 -15.57 -14.83
CA TYR A 143 4.83 -15.89 -15.98
C TYR A 143 4.93 -14.82 -17.06
N CYS A 144 4.81 -13.55 -16.68
CA CYS A 144 4.95 -12.44 -17.61
C CYS A 144 6.36 -12.39 -18.20
N PHE A 145 7.41 -12.63 -17.41
CA PHE A 145 8.78 -12.76 -17.93
C PHE A 145 8.90 -13.88 -18.97
N PHE A 146 8.30 -15.04 -18.69
CA PHE A 146 8.38 -16.21 -19.55
C PHE A 146 7.71 -15.97 -20.91
N ILE A 147 6.51 -15.39 -20.90
CA ILE A 147 5.68 -15.15 -22.10
C ILE A 147 6.14 -13.92 -22.90
N MET A 148 6.50 -12.82 -22.23
CA MET A 148 6.75 -11.51 -22.86
C MET A 148 8.20 -11.36 -23.38
N ARG A 149 8.71 -12.40 -24.05
CA ARG A 149 10.04 -12.41 -24.68
C ARG A 149 10.00 -12.09 -26.19
N THR A 150 8.83 -11.77 -26.73
CA THR A 150 8.64 -11.46 -28.15
C THR A 150 7.86 -10.18 -28.36
N GLU A 151 8.14 -9.46 -29.44
CA GLU A 151 7.40 -8.25 -29.80
C GLU A 151 5.92 -8.55 -30.09
N ALA A 152 5.63 -9.72 -30.69
CA ALA A 152 4.26 -10.16 -30.97
C ALA A 152 3.42 -10.31 -29.69
N ALA A 153 3.96 -10.92 -28.63
CA ALA A 153 3.27 -11.06 -27.34
C ALA A 153 2.97 -9.69 -26.71
N VAL A 154 3.98 -8.81 -26.63
CA VAL A 154 3.85 -7.47 -26.03
C VAL A 154 2.86 -6.60 -26.83
N LYS A 155 2.91 -6.64 -28.16
CA LYS A 155 1.92 -5.95 -29.02
C LYS A 155 0.52 -6.50 -28.87
N ARG A 156 0.36 -7.81 -28.61
CA ARG A 156 -0.95 -8.45 -28.49
C ARG A 156 -1.62 -8.15 -27.16
N ILE A 157 -0.87 -8.03 -26.06
CA ILE A 157 -1.41 -7.71 -24.73
C ILE A 157 -1.78 -6.22 -24.59
N MET A 158 -1.06 -5.33 -25.26
CA MET A 158 -1.17 -3.89 -25.01
C MET A 158 -2.56 -3.28 -25.26
N PRO A 159 -3.31 -3.65 -26.32
CA PRO A 159 -4.67 -3.14 -26.53
C PRO A 159 -5.62 -3.52 -25.39
N TRP A 160 -5.48 -4.72 -24.82
CA TRP A 160 -6.27 -5.15 -23.67
C TRP A 160 -5.93 -4.34 -22.43
N PHE A 161 -4.64 -4.05 -22.23
CA PHE A 161 -4.20 -3.22 -21.12
C PHE A 161 -4.76 -1.80 -21.22
N VAL A 162 -4.66 -1.19 -22.41
CA VAL A 162 -5.23 0.15 -22.69
C VAL A 162 -6.76 0.15 -22.53
N ALA A 163 -7.45 -0.92 -22.90
CA ALA A 163 -8.89 -1.03 -22.67
C ALA A 163 -9.23 -1.03 -21.17
N GLY A 164 -8.51 -1.80 -20.35
CA GLY A 164 -8.65 -1.78 -18.89
C GLY A 164 -8.39 -0.40 -18.29
N ILE A 165 -7.30 0.26 -18.71
CA ILE A 165 -6.96 1.64 -18.30
C ILE A 165 -8.09 2.61 -18.68
N THR A 166 -8.71 2.44 -19.85
CA THR A 166 -9.81 3.28 -20.31
C THR A 166 -11.02 3.16 -19.39
N VAL A 167 -11.40 1.94 -18.98
CA VAL A 167 -12.50 1.73 -18.03
C VAL A 167 -12.16 2.34 -16.66
N MET A 168 -10.93 2.16 -16.17
CA MET A 168 -10.46 2.80 -14.94
C MET A 168 -10.53 4.33 -15.02
N VAL A 169 -10.16 4.91 -16.16
CA VAL A 169 -10.26 6.35 -16.42
C VAL A 169 -11.72 6.81 -16.40
N LEU A 170 -12.64 6.10 -17.05
CA LEU A 170 -14.05 6.45 -17.04
C LEU A 170 -14.62 6.42 -15.61
N LEU A 171 -14.30 5.39 -14.83
CA LEU A 171 -14.67 5.29 -13.41
C LEU A 171 -14.10 6.47 -12.60
N GLY A 172 -12.80 6.74 -12.72
CA GLY A 172 -12.16 7.82 -11.98
C GLY A 172 -12.65 9.21 -12.35
N LEU A 173 -12.91 9.47 -13.63
CA LEU A 173 -13.49 10.74 -14.06
C LEU A 173 -14.92 10.91 -13.53
N SER A 174 -15.72 9.84 -13.51
CA SER A 174 -17.07 9.88 -12.93
C SER A 174 -17.01 10.29 -11.45
N GLN A 175 -16.06 9.73 -10.68
CA GLN A 175 -15.82 10.09 -9.29
C GLN A 175 -15.34 11.56 -9.14
N ALA A 176 -14.37 11.99 -9.96
CA ALA A 176 -13.83 13.35 -9.91
C ALA A 176 -14.89 14.41 -10.21
N LEU A 177 -15.83 14.11 -11.12
CA LEU A 177 -16.92 14.99 -11.52
C LEU A 177 -18.15 14.89 -10.60
N LYS A 178 -18.02 14.27 -9.41
CA LYS A 178 -19.11 14.07 -8.42
C LYS A 178 -20.27 13.21 -8.93
N HIS A 179 -20.05 12.43 -9.98
CA HIS A 179 -20.99 11.46 -10.53
C HIS A 179 -20.47 10.02 -10.32
N ASP A 180 -20.05 9.70 -9.10
CA ASP A 180 -19.44 8.42 -8.76
C ASP A 180 -20.34 7.25 -9.16
N PHE A 181 -19.90 6.45 -10.15
CA PHE A 181 -20.63 5.31 -10.66
C PHE A 181 -21.08 4.35 -9.54
N PHE A 182 -20.24 4.13 -8.52
CA PHE A 182 -20.57 3.22 -7.42
C PHE A 182 -21.72 3.73 -6.53
N ARG A 183 -21.97 5.04 -6.51
CA ARG A 183 -23.11 5.63 -5.78
C ARG A 183 -24.42 5.47 -6.53
N THR A 184 -24.40 5.22 -7.84
CA THR A 184 -25.62 5.02 -8.64
C THR A 184 -26.36 3.74 -8.27
N SER A 185 -27.65 3.66 -8.56
CA SER A 185 -28.45 2.46 -8.32
C SER A 185 -27.93 1.24 -9.08
N LEU A 186 -27.43 1.44 -10.30
CA LEU A 186 -26.80 0.38 -11.10
C LEU A 186 -25.48 -0.06 -10.47
N GLY A 187 -24.61 0.87 -10.06
CA GLY A 187 -23.34 0.57 -9.41
C GLY A 187 -23.52 -0.24 -8.13
N GLN A 188 -24.43 0.19 -7.26
CA GLN A 188 -24.71 -0.53 -6.00
C GLN A 188 -25.27 -1.93 -6.26
N LYS A 189 -26.15 -2.11 -7.26
CA LYS A 189 -26.65 -3.44 -7.66
C LYS A 189 -25.54 -4.36 -8.19
N LEU A 190 -24.55 -3.82 -8.90
CA LEU A 190 -23.40 -4.60 -9.37
C LEU A 190 -22.43 -4.96 -8.25
N MET A 191 -22.34 -4.14 -7.21
CA MET A 191 -21.45 -4.33 -6.08
C MET A 191 -22.04 -5.21 -4.96
N THR A 192 -23.32 -5.51 -4.98
CA THR A 192 -24.00 -6.24 -3.90
C THR A 192 -24.63 -7.54 -4.41
N PRO A 193 -24.77 -8.58 -3.57
CA PRO A 193 -25.53 -9.76 -3.94
C PRO A 193 -27.01 -9.45 -4.09
N SER A 194 -27.72 -10.24 -4.91
CA SER A 194 -29.18 -10.12 -5.08
C SER A 194 -29.96 -10.30 -3.78
N THR A 195 -29.35 -10.93 -2.77
CA THR A 195 -29.88 -11.13 -1.42
C THR A 195 -29.66 -9.92 -0.50
N TYR A 196 -28.89 -8.91 -0.90
CA TYR A 196 -28.68 -7.70 -0.11
C TYR A 196 -29.99 -6.93 0.02
N LYS A 197 -30.52 -6.89 1.24
CA LYS A 197 -31.74 -6.15 1.61
C LYS A 197 -31.44 -4.85 2.36
N GLY A 198 -30.17 -4.50 2.50
CA GLY A 198 -29.79 -3.25 3.15
C GLY A 198 -30.19 -2.03 2.31
N GLY A 199 -30.26 -0.87 2.94
CA GLY A 199 -30.50 0.39 2.25
C GLY A 199 -29.32 0.82 1.37
N PRO A 200 -29.36 2.06 0.85
CA PRO A 200 -28.25 2.62 0.07
C PRO A 200 -26.92 2.53 0.81
N LEU A 201 -25.86 2.16 0.10
CA LEU A 201 -24.51 2.05 0.68
C LEU A 201 -24.00 3.42 1.15
N LYS A 202 -23.36 3.44 2.33
CA LYS A 202 -22.65 4.61 2.86
C LYS A 202 -21.21 4.59 2.37
N PHE A 203 -20.74 5.70 1.81
CA PHE A 203 -19.39 5.84 1.28
C PHE A 203 -18.50 6.61 2.25
N ASN A 204 -17.26 6.15 2.42
CA ASN A 204 -16.29 6.75 3.37
C ASN A 204 -15.62 8.01 2.82
N PHE A 205 -15.56 8.17 1.49
CA PHE A 205 -14.93 9.32 0.87
C PHE A 205 -15.96 10.41 0.51
N GLU A 206 -15.57 11.66 0.59
CA GLU A 206 -16.36 12.82 0.13
C GLU A 206 -16.59 12.80 -1.39
N GLU A 207 -17.65 13.46 -1.86
CA GLU A 207 -17.91 13.58 -3.30
C GLU A 207 -16.81 14.36 -4.01
N GLY A 208 -16.39 13.87 -5.19
CA GLY A 208 -15.26 14.43 -5.94
C GLY A 208 -13.91 13.80 -5.60
N ARG A 209 -13.81 13.05 -4.49
CA ARG A 209 -12.61 12.29 -4.13
C ARG A 209 -12.51 11.01 -4.95
N THR A 210 -11.44 10.86 -5.72
CA THR A 210 -11.24 9.65 -6.52
C THR A 210 -10.49 8.57 -5.74
N TYR A 211 -11.04 7.35 -5.80
CA TYR A 211 -10.44 6.14 -5.23
C TYR A 211 -10.42 4.98 -6.24
N LEU A 212 -10.95 5.22 -7.46
CA LEU A 212 -11.15 4.22 -8.50
C LEU A 212 -11.89 3.01 -7.90
N SER A 213 -11.55 1.80 -8.32
CA SER A 213 -11.88 0.55 -7.65
C SER A 213 -10.76 0.06 -6.73
N LEU A 214 -9.86 0.95 -6.30
CA LEU A 214 -8.58 0.60 -5.66
C LEU A 214 -8.58 0.72 -4.14
N TYR A 215 -9.75 0.59 -3.49
CA TYR A 215 -9.95 0.62 -2.03
C TYR A 215 -9.69 1.97 -1.35
N ASN A 216 -8.58 2.65 -1.66
CA ASN A 216 -8.20 3.91 -1.04
C ASN A 216 -7.53 4.85 -2.06
N PRO A 217 -7.75 6.18 -1.98
CA PRO A 217 -7.11 7.18 -2.84
C PRO A 217 -5.58 7.07 -2.91
N ASN A 218 -4.91 6.61 -1.86
CA ASN A 218 -3.46 6.44 -1.86
C ASN A 218 -3.00 5.43 -2.94
N TYR A 219 -3.80 4.39 -3.23
CA TYR A 219 -3.48 3.40 -4.27
C TYR A 219 -3.74 3.89 -5.69
N VAL A 220 -4.53 4.95 -5.87
CA VAL A 220 -4.62 5.68 -7.16
C VAL A 220 -3.24 6.20 -7.56
N GLY A 221 -2.45 6.68 -6.60
CA GLY A 221 -1.07 7.09 -6.80
C GLY A 221 -0.20 5.98 -7.40
N PHE A 222 -0.25 4.78 -6.80
CA PHE A 222 0.49 3.61 -7.32
C PHE A 222 0.08 3.27 -8.75
N TYR A 223 -1.23 3.22 -9.02
CA TYR A 223 -1.74 2.89 -10.35
C TYR A 223 -1.32 3.92 -11.40
N VAL A 224 -1.57 5.21 -11.16
CA VAL A 224 -1.24 6.28 -12.12
C VAL A 224 0.27 6.33 -12.39
N CYS A 225 1.10 6.21 -11.35
CA CYS A 225 2.55 6.28 -11.50
C CYS A 225 3.13 5.11 -12.30
N LEU A 226 2.51 3.93 -12.22
CA LEU A 226 2.88 2.77 -13.02
C LEU A 226 2.44 2.91 -14.48
N ILE A 227 1.24 3.45 -14.74
CA ILE A 227 0.59 3.45 -16.05
C ILE A 227 1.02 4.62 -16.94
N VAL A 228 1.14 5.83 -16.40
CA VAL A 228 1.45 7.04 -17.18
C VAL A 228 2.72 6.88 -18.02
N PRO A 229 3.85 6.38 -17.47
CA PRO A 229 5.05 6.10 -18.27
C PRO A 229 4.78 5.17 -19.45
N ILE A 230 4.00 4.10 -19.26
CA ILE A 230 3.69 3.12 -20.31
C ILE A 230 2.89 3.77 -21.44
N LEU A 231 1.90 4.62 -21.12
CA LEU A 231 1.14 5.38 -22.11
C LEU A 231 2.04 6.35 -22.88
N VAL A 232 3.00 7.01 -22.22
CA VAL A 232 4.00 7.86 -22.89
C VAL A 232 4.85 7.03 -23.85
N GLY A 233 5.34 5.86 -23.41
CA GLY A 233 6.04 4.90 -24.27
C GLY A 233 5.25 4.52 -25.51
N LEU A 234 3.93 4.31 -25.35
CA LEU A 234 3.03 3.98 -26.45
C LEU A 234 2.89 5.11 -27.46
N ILE A 235 2.84 6.38 -27.02
CA ILE A 235 2.81 7.53 -27.94
C ILE A 235 4.00 7.49 -28.91
N PHE A 236 5.20 7.12 -28.43
CA PHE A 236 6.40 7.00 -29.25
C PHE A 236 6.51 5.67 -30.02
N ALA A 237 5.84 4.62 -29.56
CA ALA A 237 5.88 3.29 -30.17
C ALA A 237 4.82 3.09 -31.26
N LEU A 238 3.68 3.77 -31.16
CA LEU A 238 2.55 3.64 -32.09
C LEU A 238 2.75 4.48 -33.35
N LYS A 239 2.28 3.96 -34.48
CA LYS A 239 2.32 4.67 -35.78
C LYS A 239 1.07 5.52 -36.03
N LYS A 240 -0.11 5.04 -35.63
CA LYS A 240 -1.40 5.66 -35.91
C LYS A 240 -1.63 6.89 -35.02
N VAL A 241 -1.94 8.04 -35.63
CA VAL A 241 -2.12 9.32 -34.91
C VAL A 241 -3.27 9.26 -33.91
N TRP A 242 -4.43 8.70 -34.28
CA TRP A 242 -5.57 8.57 -33.37
C TRP A 242 -5.25 7.77 -32.10
N ALA A 243 -4.38 6.76 -32.21
CA ALA A 243 -3.98 5.95 -31.06
C ALA A 243 -3.05 6.74 -30.11
N LYS A 244 -2.21 7.63 -30.67
CA LYS A 244 -1.42 8.57 -29.87
C LYS A 244 -2.32 9.57 -29.15
N ILE A 245 -3.30 10.15 -29.85
CA ILE A 245 -4.30 11.06 -29.26
C ILE A 245 -5.03 10.35 -28.11
N GLY A 246 -5.50 9.12 -28.32
CA GLY A 246 -6.13 8.33 -27.27
C GLY A 246 -5.24 8.13 -26.04
N CYS A 247 -3.95 7.80 -26.22
CA CYS A 247 -3.01 7.71 -25.11
C CYS A 247 -2.82 9.06 -24.39
N THR A 248 -2.75 10.16 -25.13
CA THR A 248 -2.66 11.52 -24.56
C THR A 248 -3.88 11.85 -23.72
N VAL A 249 -5.10 11.56 -24.22
CA VAL A 249 -6.35 11.77 -23.46
C VAL A 249 -6.32 10.96 -22.17
N LEU A 250 -5.95 9.68 -22.24
CA LEU A 250 -5.85 8.83 -21.04
C LEU A 250 -4.82 9.37 -20.03
N ILE A 251 -3.66 9.86 -20.47
CA ILE A 251 -2.67 10.48 -19.59
C ILE A 251 -3.25 11.70 -18.89
N VAL A 252 -3.88 12.62 -19.63
CA VAL A 252 -4.48 13.82 -19.06
C VAL A 252 -5.55 13.44 -18.04
N SER A 253 -6.44 12.49 -18.38
CA SER A 253 -7.46 12.01 -17.46
C SER A 253 -6.88 11.34 -16.20
N LEU A 254 -5.84 10.52 -16.32
CA LEU A 254 -5.17 9.91 -15.17
C LEU A 254 -4.50 10.96 -14.27
N MET A 255 -3.96 12.04 -14.84
CA MET A 255 -3.44 13.15 -14.05
C MET A 255 -4.55 13.88 -13.29
N LEU A 256 -5.68 14.17 -13.94
CA LEU A 256 -6.86 14.74 -13.27
C LEU A 256 -7.35 13.85 -12.13
N ILE A 257 -7.45 12.54 -12.37
CA ILE A 257 -7.81 11.54 -11.36
C ILE A 257 -6.81 11.54 -10.22
N LEU A 258 -5.50 11.61 -10.49
CA LEU A 258 -4.47 11.66 -9.46
C LEU A 258 -4.62 12.91 -8.57
N PHE A 259 -4.88 14.08 -9.15
CA PHE A 259 -5.11 15.30 -8.38
C PHE A 259 -6.39 15.20 -7.54
N ALA A 260 -7.49 14.70 -8.13
CA ALA A 260 -8.75 14.49 -7.41
C ALA A 260 -8.63 13.43 -6.30
N SER A 261 -7.66 12.51 -6.39
CA SER A 261 -7.38 11.52 -5.34
C SER A 261 -6.63 12.12 -4.16
N GLN A 262 -6.06 13.32 -4.35
CA GLN A 262 -5.14 14.00 -3.43
C GLN A 262 -4.02 13.09 -2.87
N SER A 263 -3.61 12.05 -3.62
CA SER A 263 -2.48 11.19 -3.29
C SER A 263 -1.17 11.93 -3.55
N ARG A 264 -0.67 12.65 -2.55
CA ARG A 264 0.50 13.54 -2.73
C ARG A 264 1.80 12.76 -2.95
N ALA A 265 1.95 11.58 -2.35
CA ALA A 265 3.05 10.66 -2.67
C ALA A 265 3.01 10.22 -4.14
N GLY A 266 1.82 9.97 -4.69
CA GLY A 266 1.63 9.65 -6.11
C GLY A 266 2.05 10.80 -7.04
N ILE A 267 1.69 12.05 -6.71
CA ILE A 267 2.10 13.24 -7.48
C ILE A 267 3.62 13.35 -7.54
N LEU A 268 4.29 13.26 -6.38
CA LEU A 268 5.75 13.36 -6.30
C LEU A 268 6.45 12.23 -7.07
N ALA A 269 5.95 11.00 -6.97
CA ALA A 269 6.50 9.85 -7.66
C ALA A 269 6.34 9.96 -9.19
N VAL A 270 5.22 10.48 -9.69
CA VAL A 270 5.03 10.74 -11.13
C VAL A 270 6.06 11.77 -11.62
N ILE A 271 6.25 12.88 -10.89
CA ILE A 271 7.24 13.91 -11.26
C ILE A 271 8.64 13.29 -11.36
N PHE A 272 9.06 12.56 -10.33
CA PHE A 272 10.37 11.91 -10.33
C PHE A 272 10.52 10.88 -11.46
N SER A 273 9.48 10.07 -11.69
CA SER A 273 9.47 9.07 -12.76
C SER A 273 9.61 9.72 -14.14
N LEU A 274 8.90 10.82 -14.39
CA LEU A 274 9.01 11.57 -15.64
C LEU A 274 10.40 12.18 -15.82
N ILE A 275 11.06 12.65 -14.76
CA ILE A 275 12.46 13.11 -14.81
C ILE A 275 13.38 11.96 -15.23
N VAL A 276 13.25 10.78 -14.62
CA VAL A 276 14.07 9.61 -15.01
C VAL A 276 13.81 9.20 -16.47
N MET A 277 12.55 9.27 -16.92
CA MET A 277 12.20 9.02 -18.30
C MET A 277 12.88 10.01 -19.25
N LEU A 278 12.85 11.31 -18.93
CA LEU A 278 13.51 12.36 -19.71
C LEU A 278 15.01 12.08 -19.86
N LEU A 279 15.68 11.64 -18.80
CA LEU A 279 17.11 11.30 -18.82
C LEU A 279 17.41 10.05 -19.66
N CYS A 280 16.63 8.98 -19.49
CA CYS A 280 16.83 7.72 -20.19
C CYS A 280 16.53 7.85 -21.70
N MET A 281 15.45 8.56 -22.05
CA MET A 281 15.01 8.77 -23.43
C MET A 281 15.43 10.12 -24.00
N ARG A 282 16.48 10.77 -23.45
CA ARG A 282 16.93 12.13 -23.84
C ARG A 282 17.05 12.33 -25.35
N LYS A 283 17.59 11.34 -26.08
CA LYS A 283 17.73 11.40 -27.55
C LYS A 283 16.38 11.46 -28.27
N VAL A 284 15.39 10.72 -27.77
CA VAL A 284 14.01 10.72 -28.31
C VAL A 284 13.33 12.04 -28.03
N PHE A 285 13.46 12.57 -26.81
CA PHE A 285 12.82 13.83 -26.42
C PHE A 285 13.44 15.05 -27.10
N ILE A 286 14.76 15.13 -27.23
CA ILE A 286 15.45 16.22 -27.95
C ILE A 286 14.96 16.28 -29.41
N LYS A 287 14.80 15.13 -30.07
CA LYS A 287 14.25 15.08 -31.44
C LYS A 287 12.80 15.59 -31.54
N ASN A 288 12.04 15.54 -30.45
CA ASN A 288 10.63 15.93 -30.40
C ASN A 288 10.39 17.11 -29.45
N ILE A 289 11.39 17.97 -29.23
CA ILE A 289 11.40 18.96 -28.14
C ILE A 289 10.19 19.91 -28.15
N LYS A 290 9.69 20.30 -29.32
CA LYS A 290 8.50 21.15 -29.46
C LYS A 290 7.25 20.51 -28.85
N ILE A 291 7.06 19.20 -29.09
CA ILE A 291 5.93 18.43 -28.54
C ILE A 291 6.09 18.28 -27.03
N VAL A 292 7.32 18.05 -26.56
CA VAL A 292 7.62 17.91 -25.14
C VAL A 292 7.34 19.19 -24.38
N ILE A 293 7.80 20.34 -24.90
CA ILE A 293 7.54 21.66 -24.31
C ILE A 293 6.03 21.93 -24.26
N ALA A 294 5.31 21.66 -25.34
CA ALA A 294 3.85 21.84 -25.37
C ALA A 294 3.15 20.96 -24.32
N ALA A 295 3.56 19.68 -24.19
CA ALA A 295 2.99 18.78 -23.19
C ALA A 295 3.28 19.22 -21.75
N ILE A 296 4.50 19.69 -21.48
CA ILE A 296 4.89 20.24 -20.17
C ILE A 296 4.08 21.52 -19.87
N ALA A 297 3.91 22.41 -20.84
CA ALA A 297 3.13 23.64 -20.67
C ALA A 297 1.66 23.32 -20.32
N VAL A 298 1.02 22.38 -21.04
CA VAL A 298 -0.34 21.93 -20.75
C VAL A 298 -0.44 21.33 -19.35
N PHE A 299 0.54 20.51 -18.96
CA PHE A 299 0.59 19.94 -17.61
C PHE A 299 0.69 21.01 -16.52
N ILE A 300 1.57 21.99 -16.69
CA ILE A 300 1.76 23.10 -15.74
C ILE A 300 0.48 23.93 -15.64
N VAL A 301 -0.16 24.28 -16.77
CA VAL A 301 -1.41 25.03 -16.78
C VAL A 301 -2.52 24.25 -16.07
N ALA A 302 -2.66 22.94 -16.32
CA ALA A 302 -3.63 22.10 -15.63
C ALA A 302 -3.35 22.02 -14.12
N PHE A 303 -2.09 21.84 -13.73
CA PHE A 303 -1.67 21.81 -12.32
C PHE A 303 -2.00 23.13 -11.61
N ILE A 304 -1.64 24.26 -12.21
CA ILE A 304 -1.94 25.59 -11.66
C ILE A 304 -3.45 25.80 -11.58
N GLY A 305 -4.20 25.46 -12.63
CA GLY A 305 -5.66 25.59 -12.66
C GLY A 305 -6.34 24.81 -11.55
N ILE A 306 -5.93 23.56 -11.32
CA ILE A 306 -6.46 22.72 -10.23
C ILE A 306 -6.03 23.25 -8.86
N ASN A 307 -4.79 23.70 -8.71
CA ASN A 307 -4.31 24.25 -7.45
C ASN A 307 -5.05 25.55 -7.08
N VAL A 308 -5.30 26.43 -8.05
CA VAL A 308 -6.12 27.64 -7.87
C VAL A 308 -7.57 27.30 -7.54
N ALA A 309 -8.17 26.34 -8.24
CA ALA A 309 -9.53 25.87 -7.96
C ALA A 309 -9.67 25.29 -6.55
N ASN A 310 -8.60 24.74 -5.98
CA ASN A 310 -8.53 24.25 -4.61
C ASN A 310 -7.94 25.28 -3.63
N GLN A 311 -7.96 26.58 -3.96
CA GLN A 311 -7.50 27.66 -3.08
C GLN A 311 -6.06 27.49 -2.54
N GLY A 312 -5.16 26.87 -3.32
CA GLY A 312 -3.76 26.66 -2.92
C GLY A 312 -3.50 25.46 -1.98
N ILE A 313 -4.55 24.80 -1.49
CA ILE A 313 -4.49 23.73 -0.49
C ILE A 313 -3.56 22.59 -0.92
N LEU A 314 -3.50 22.27 -2.21
CA LEU A 314 -2.64 21.20 -2.74
C LEU A 314 -1.15 21.47 -2.49
N LEU A 315 -0.67 22.67 -2.78
CA LEU A 315 0.73 23.05 -2.55
C LEU A 315 1.06 23.13 -1.05
N ASP A 316 0.19 23.71 -0.24
CA ASP A 316 0.45 23.86 1.20
C ASP A 316 0.50 22.50 1.91
N ARG A 317 -0.41 21.59 1.53
CA ARG A 317 -0.40 20.21 1.99
C ARG A 317 0.81 19.40 1.51
N MET A 318 1.38 19.73 0.35
CA MET A 318 2.63 19.11 -0.11
C MET A 318 3.83 19.63 0.68
N LYS A 319 3.88 20.92 1.01
CA LYS A 319 4.93 21.50 1.86
C LYS A 319 4.87 20.91 3.28
N SER A 320 3.67 20.78 3.85
CA SER A 320 3.51 20.26 5.22
C SER A 320 3.93 18.79 5.38
N MET A 321 3.96 17.99 4.30
CA MET A 321 4.51 16.61 4.35
C MET A 321 5.98 16.56 4.74
N PHE A 322 6.72 17.63 4.48
CA PHE A 322 8.14 17.77 4.79
C PHE A 322 8.38 18.68 6.00
N SER A 323 7.33 19.05 6.74
CA SER A 323 7.51 19.72 8.02
C SER A 323 8.23 18.77 8.99
N THR A 324 9.27 19.28 9.63
CA THR A 324 10.12 18.57 10.58
C THR A 324 10.27 19.35 11.88
N GLU A 325 9.23 20.09 12.27
CA GLU A 325 9.21 20.72 13.58
C GLU A 325 9.02 19.64 14.64
N ALA A 326 9.89 19.65 15.64
CA ALA A 326 9.84 18.68 16.72
C ALA A 326 8.59 18.94 17.57
N GLU A 327 7.86 17.87 17.82
CA GLU A 327 6.66 17.85 18.65
C GLU A 327 7.04 17.53 20.09
N TYR A 328 6.46 18.27 21.03
CA TYR A 328 6.55 17.98 22.45
C TYR A 328 5.19 17.52 22.97
N HIS A 329 5.17 16.33 23.56
CA HIS A 329 3.96 15.72 24.12
C HIS A 329 4.13 15.59 25.65
N PRO A 330 3.47 16.44 26.45
CA PRO A 330 3.56 16.41 27.91
C PRO A 330 3.23 15.03 28.47
N LEU A 331 2.08 14.46 28.08
CA LEU A 331 1.71 13.08 28.37
C LEU A 331 2.49 12.13 27.47
N SER A 332 3.42 11.37 28.05
CA SER A 332 4.34 10.52 27.30
C SER A 332 4.12 9.02 27.49
N GLU A 333 3.51 8.61 28.61
CA GLU A 333 3.26 7.20 28.91
C GLU A 333 2.12 7.06 29.92
N ILE A 334 1.28 6.04 29.73
CA ILE A 334 0.36 5.52 30.75
C ILE A 334 0.54 4.00 30.73
N THR A 335 0.73 3.40 31.90
CA THR A 335 0.84 1.95 32.07
C THR A 335 -0.15 1.48 33.13
N THR A 336 -0.94 0.46 32.82
CA THR A 336 -1.82 -0.20 33.77
C THR A 336 -1.13 -1.45 34.32
N ASN A 337 -0.83 -1.43 35.62
CA ASN A 337 -0.11 -2.49 36.33
C ASN A 337 -1.07 -3.34 37.15
N ASP A 338 -0.54 -4.31 37.90
CA ASP A 338 -1.35 -5.24 38.68
C ASP A 338 -2.01 -4.59 39.91
N ASP A 339 -1.42 -3.52 40.46
CA ASP A 339 -1.93 -2.84 41.66
C ASP A 339 -2.07 -1.32 41.51
N ASN A 340 -1.73 -0.76 40.34
CA ASN A 340 -1.74 0.69 40.12
C ASN A 340 -1.84 1.08 38.63
N VAL A 341 -2.08 2.36 38.39
CA VAL A 341 -1.86 3.01 37.09
C VAL A 341 -0.72 4.01 37.24
N SER A 342 0.27 3.92 36.36
CA SER A 342 1.41 4.84 36.29
C SER A 342 1.27 5.78 35.09
N ILE A 343 1.43 7.08 35.30
CA ILE A 343 1.28 8.14 34.30
C ILE A 343 2.57 8.95 34.26
N VAL A 344 3.20 9.09 33.10
CA VAL A 344 4.39 9.91 32.90
C VAL A 344 4.01 11.19 32.15
N TYR A 345 4.12 12.32 32.83
CA TYR A 345 3.76 13.64 32.34
C TYR A 345 4.89 14.64 32.61
N ASN A 346 5.35 15.36 31.58
CA ASN A 346 6.51 16.27 31.67
C ASN A 346 7.75 15.64 32.34
N ASN A 347 8.01 14.35 32.05
CA ASN A 347 9.07 13.51 32.65
C ASN A 347 8.91 13.19 34.15
N GLU A 348 7.85 13.65 34.80
CA GLU A 348 7.45 13.27 36.16
C GLU A 348 6.51 12.07 36.11
N THR A 349 6.49 11.23 37.15
CA THR A 349 5.61 10.05 37.20
C THR A 349 4.65 10.14 38.36
N LEU A 350 3.35 10.06 38.06
CA LEU A 350 2.27 9.88 39.01
C LEU A 350 1.87 8.40 39.06
N ILE A 351 1.72 7.85 40.24
CA ILE A 351 1.22 6.49 40.49
C ILE A 351 -0.10 6.63 41.23
N ILE A 352 -1.16 6.04 40.68
CA ILE A 352 -2.52 6.07 41.23
C ILE A 352 -2.92 4.64 41.59
N LYS A 353 -3.34 4.42 42.84
CA LYS A 353 -3.98 3.20 43.30
C LYS A 353 -5.43 3.48 43.66
N CYS A 354 -6.32 2.55 43.35
CA CYS A 354 -7.73 2.60 43.73
C CYS A 354 -8.12 1.26 44.35
N THR A 355 -8.62 1.30 45.59
CA THR A 355 -9.13 0.14 46.32
C THR A 355 -10.51 0.44 46.86
N GLN A 356 -11.31 -0.58 47.13
CA GLN A 356 -12.59 -0.40 47.81
C GLN A 356 -12.47 -0.76 49.29
N ASP A 357 -13.07 0.07 50.14
CA ASP A 357 -13.27 -0.27 51.55
C ASP A 357 -14.40 -1.29 51.73
N ALA A 358 -14.65 -1.69 52.99
CA ALA A 358 -15.68 -2.67 53.33
C ALA A 358 -17.11 -2.26 52.92
N ASN A 359 -17.35 -0.96 52.69
CA ASN A 359 -18.64 -0.41 52.26
C ASN A 359 -18.71 -0.22 50.74
N GLY A 360 -17.66 -0.62 49.99
CA GLY A 360 -17.57 -0.45 48.55
C GLY A 360 -17.20 0.96 48.10
N THR A 361 -16.76 1.84 49.03
CA THR A 361 -16.33 3.20 48.71
C THR A 361 -14.90 3.19 48.20
N ASP A 362 -14.63 3.98 47.16
CA ASP A 362 -13.31 4.07 46.57
C ASP A 362 -12.35 4.86 47.44
N GLN A 363 -11.17 4.28 47.65
CA GLN A 363 -10.04 4.87 48.34
C GLN A 363 -8.90 5.03 47.35
N PHE A 364 -8.50 6.28 47.11
CA PHE A 364 -7.42 6.63 46.21
C PHE A 364 -6.12 6.92 46.98
N SER A 365 -5.01 6.42 46.48
CA SER A 365 -3.66 6.75 46.95
C SER A 365 -2.82 7.20 45.76
N LEU A 366 -2.29 8.42 45.84
CA LEU A 366 -1.48 9.04 44.80
C LEU A 366 -0.06 9.25 45.32
N THR A 367 0.94 8.75 44.61
CA THR A 367 2.36 8.96 44.93
C THR A 367 3.15 9.34 43.68
N ASP A 368 4.28 10.02 43.87
CA ASP A 368 5.27 10.17 42.82
C ASP A 368 6.17 8.92 42.71
N LYS A 369 7.11 8.94 41.75
CA LYS A 369 8.07 7.84 41.53
C LYS A 369 8.94 7.51 42.76
N SER A 370 9.18 8.48 43.64
CA SER A 370 9.99 8.31 44.85
C SER A 370 9.16 7.77 46.01
N GLY A 371 7.85 7.55 45.82
CA GLY A 371 6.91 7.13 46.85
C GLY A 371 6.42 8.27 47.74
N LYS A 372 6.70 9.53 47.37
CA LYS A 372 6.18 10.69 48.11
C LYS A 372 4.71 10.88 47.76
N GLU A 373 3.87 11.09 48.77
CA GLU A 373 2.44 11.34 48.59
C GLU A 373 2.18 12.61 47.77
N VAL A 374 1.21 12.52 46.87
CA VAL A 374 0.73 13.62 46.03
C VAL A 374 -0.67 14.00 46.50
N ALA A 375 -0.81 15.20 47.06
CA ALA A 375 -2.06 15.66 47.65
C ALA A 375 -3.11 15.95 46.57
N PHE A 376 -4.37 15.68 46.89
CA PHE A 376 -5.54 15.99 46.08
C PHE A 376 -6.71 16.40 46.96
N ALA A 377 -7.68 17.13 46.41
CA ALA A 377 -8.87 17.58 47.13
C ALA A 377 -10.11 17.49 46.24
N LEU A 378 -11.30 17.42 46.85
CA LEU A 378 -12.55 17.59 46.12
C LEU A 378 -12.65 19.00 45.54
N ASN A 379 -13.12 19.08 44.29
CA ASN A 379 -13.44 20.35 43.66
C ASN A 379 -14.67 21.00 44.32
N GLU A 380 -14.91 22.29 44.07
CA GLU A 380 -16.00 23.08 44.68
C GLU A 380 -17.39 22.41 44.51
N ASP A 381 -17.66 21.84 43.34
CA ASP A 381 -18.92 21.15 43.02
C ASP A 381 -19.02 19.73 43.59
N SER A 382 -18.00 19.27 44.34
CA SER A 382 -17.91 17.93 44.94
C SER A 382 -18.08 16.75 43.97
N SER A 383 -17.91 16.99 42.67
CA SER A 383 -18.13 16.01 41.59
C SER A 383 -16.86 15.30 41.14
N SER A 384 -15.68 15.87 41.43
CA SER A 384 -14.37 15.32 41.08
C SER A 384 -13.29 15.71 42.08
N TYR A 385 -12.19 14.97 42.08
CA TYR A 385 -10.95 15.32 42.76
C TYR A 385 -10.02 16.09 41.81
N VAL A 386 -9.31 17.07 42.34
CA VAL A 386 -8.24 17.82 41.66
C VAL A 386 -6.93 17.54 42.38
N ILE A 387 -5.87 17.28 41.62
CA ILE A 387 -4.53 17.06 42.17
C ILE A 387 -3.90 18.43 42.49
N ASN A 388 -3.46 18.62 43.74
CA ASN A 388 -2.87 19.86 44.24
C ASN A 388 -1.33 19.86 44.06
N ASP A 389 -0.85 19.43 42.89
CA ASP A 389 0.56 19.40 42.52
C ASP A 389 0.69 19.84 41.06
N GLU A 390 1.38 20.95 40.81
CA GLU A 390 1.52 21.56 39.48
C GLU A 390 2.17 20.62 38.45
N ARG A 391 2.91 19.59 38.89
CA ARG A 391 3.46 18.55 38.00
C ARG A 391 2.37 17.71 37.33
N PHE A 392 1.20 17.62 37.94
CA PHE A 392 0.10 16.76 37.53
C PHE A 392 -1.22 17.55 37.51
N PRO A 393 -1.44 18.43 36.51
CA PRO A 393 -2.64 19.26 36.39
C PRO A 393 -3.86 18.44 35.95
N PHE A 394 -4.22 17.43 36.73
CA PHE A 394 -5.25 16.44 36.42
C PHE A 394 -6.43 16.55 37.37
N SER A 395 -7.59 16.11 36.89
CA SER A 395 -8.75 15.83 37.73
C SER A 395 -9.20 14.39 37.56
N PHE A 396 -9.77 13.78 38.58
CA PHE A 396 -10.25 12.40 38.51
C PHE A 396 -11.53 12.18 39.32
N SER A 397 -12.28 11.15 38.99
CA SER A 397 -13.53 10.80 39.68
C SER A 397 -13.87 9.33 39.52
N SER A 398 -14.56 8.76 40.50
CA SER A 398 -15.11 7.41 40.41
C SER A 398 -16.29 7.36 39.46
N ILE A 399 -16.42 6.26 38.72
CA ILE A 399 -17.57 5.96 37.86
C ILE A 399 -18.19 4.65 38.32
N ARG A 400 -19.45 4.71 38.71
CA ARG A 400 -20.25 3.54 39.08
C ARG A 400 -21.51 3.53 38.25
N SER A 401 -21.54 2.67 37.23
CA SER A 401 -22.70 2.50 36.37
C SER A 401 -22.84 1.05 35.92
N ASP A 402 -24.00 0.70 35.37
CA ASP A 402 -24.26 -0.62 34.80
C ASP A 402 -23.29 -0.98 33.66
N SER A 403 -22.73 0.04 32.98
CA SER A 403 -21.85 -0.16 31.82
C SER A 403 -20.36 -0.11 32.16
N PHE A 404 -19.96 0.54 33.26
CA PHE A 404 -18.56 0.69 33.64
C PHE A 404 -18.39 0.95 35.14
N ASN A 405 -17.51 0.19 35.79
CA ASN A 405 -17.11 0.38 37.18
C ASN A 405 -15.60 0.62 37.24
N GLY A 406 -15.19 1.79 37.75
CA GLY A 406 -13.79 2.18 37.80
C GLY A 406 -13.63 3.67 38.09
N TYR A 407 -12.65 4.33 37.49
CA TYR A 407 -12.48 5.77 37.61
C TYR A 407 -12.03 6.38 36.30
N GLN A 408 -12.26 7.68 36.17
CA GLN A 408 -11.75 8.48 35.07
C GLN A 408 -10.73 9.50 35.55
N ILE A 409 -9.76 9.83 34.70
CA ILE A 409 -8.85 10.95 34.89
C ILE A 409 -8.85 11.82 33.63
N THR A 410 -8.90 13.13 33.81
CA THR A 410 -8.82 14.11 32.73
C THR A 410 -7.41 14.70 32.70
N ILE A 411 -6.73 14.52 31.57
CA ILE A 411 -5.37 15.01 31.27
C ILE A 411 -5.47 15.76 29.94
N ASP A 412 -5.06 17.02 29.89
CA ASP A 412 -5.10 17.86 28.68
C ASP A 412 -6.46 17.81 27.94
N ASP A 413 -7.57 18.00 28.68
CA ASP A 413 -8.96 17.91 28.19
C ASP A 413 -9.39 16.54 27.65
N LYS A 414 -8.53 15.52 27.74
CA LYS A 414 -8.83 14.13 27.39
C LYS A 414 -9.12 13.31 28.63
N THR A 415 -10.32 12.72 28.66
CA THR A 415 -10.71 11.75 29.69
C THR A 415 -10.20 10.35 29.36
N TRP A 416 -9.53 9.73 30.33
CA TRP A 416 -9.01 8.36 30.33
C TRP A 416 -9.76 7.55 31.38
N TYR A 417 -10.07 6.30 31.08
CA TYR A 417 -10.86 5.43 31.95
C TYR A 417 -10.02 4.25 32.42
N PHE A 418 -10.11 3.91 33.69
CA PHE A 418 -9.39 2.80 34.32
C PHE A 418 -10.29 1.96 35.21
N THR A 419 -10.05 0.66 35.25
CA THR A 419 -10.83 -0.28 36.06
C THR A 419 -9.97 -1.44 36.54
N ASN A 420 -10.22 -1.89 37.76
CA ASN A 420 -9.75 -3.16 38.34
C ASN A 420 -10.93 -4.00 38.86
N MET A 421 -12.14 -3.73 38.35
CA MET A 421 -13.40 -4.30 38.87
C MET A 421 -14.27 -4.95 37.78
N MET A 422 -13.91 -4.76 36.51
CA MET A 422 -14.72 -5.23 35.38
C MET A 422 -14.35 -6.66 34.91
N LYS A 423 -13.31 -7.27 35.49
CA LYS A 423 -12.93 -8.66 35.25
C LYS A 423 -13.05 -9.46 36.54
N GLU A 424 -13.83 -10.55 36.50
CA GLU A 424 -14.07 -11.40 37.66
C GLU A 424 -12.76 -12.07 38.12
N ASN A 425 -12.50 -12.04 39.43
CA ASN A 425 -11.28 -12.58 40.07
C ASN A 425 -9.95 -11.99 39.56
N ASP A 426 -9.97 -10.78 39.01
CA ASP A 426 -8.78 -10.08 38.50
C ASP A 426 -8.73 -8.65 39.04
N SER A 427 -7.79 -8.41 39.96
CA SER A 427 -7.59 -7.10 40.57
C SER A 427 -6.62 -6.20 39.79
N THR A 428 -6.16 -6.64 38.62
CA THR A 428 -5.24 -5.85 37.81
C THR A 428 -5.94 -4.67 37.14
N PHE A 429 -5.19 -3.59 36.91
CA PHE A 429 -5.75 -2.42 36.26
C PHE A 429 -5.80 -2.60 34.74
N TYR A 430 -6.89 -2.12 34.17
CA TYR A 430 -7.19 -2.10 32.75
C TYR A 430 -7.66 -0.71 32.34
N THR A 431 -7.65 -0.43 31.05
CA THR A 431 -8.26 0.75 30.46
C THR A 431 -9.43 0.39 29.55
N TYR A 432 -10.24 1.40 29.22
CA TYR A 432 -11.29 1.31 28.23
C TYR A 432 -10.79 1.81 26.86
N GLY A 433 -10.64 0.88 25.92
CA GLY A 433 -10.13 1.11 24.58
C GLY A 433 -11.21 1.35 23.52
N PRO A 434 -10.81 1.49 22.24
CA PRO A 434 -11.74 1.66 21.12
C PRO A 434 -12.79 0.55 21.07
N GLY A 435 -14.05 0.93 20.81
CA GLY A 435 -15.18 -0.02 20.73
C GLY A 435 -15.47 -0.78 22.03
N GLY A 436 -15.03 -0.25 23.18
CA GLY A 436 -15.32 -0.78 24.51
C GLY A 436 -14.45 -1.94 24.97
N ALA A 437 -13.30 -2.12 24.32
CA ALA A 437 -12.33 -3.15 24.68
C ALA A 437 -11.72 -2.88 26.07
N ILE A 438 -11.71 -3.88 26.95
CA ILE A 438 -11.03 -3.80 28.26
C ILE A 438 -9.62 -4.38 28.08
N MET A 439 -8.60 -3.53 28.08
CA MET A 439 -7.22 -3.91 27.73
C MET A 439 -6.17 -3.32 28.67
N LYS A 440 -4.98 -3.92 28.72
CA LYS A 440 -3.83 -3.32 29.42
C LYS A 440 -3.13 -2.28 28.54
N LEU A 441 -2.82 -1.12 29.14
CA LEU A 441 -1.83 -0.19 28.60
C LEU A 441 -0.44 -0.64 29.05
N THR A 442 0.42 -0.88 28.07
CA THR A 442 1.79 -1.32 28.32
C THR A 442 2.77 -0.28 27.82
N LYS A 443 3.87 -0.13 28.56
CA LYS A 443 5.03 0.62 28.10
C LYS A 443 5.50 0.11 26.73
N GLN A 444 5.63 1.03 25.78
CA GLN A 444 6.08 0.71 24.43
C GLN A 444 7.58 0.91 24.26
N THR A 445 8.18 0.06 23.43
CA THR A 445 9.59 0.22 23.06
C THR A 445 9.76 1.46 22.18
N LYS A 446 10.50 2.45 22.67
CA LYS A 446 10.86 3.64 21.90
C LYS A 446 11.81 3.29 20.74
N SER A 447 11.71 4.06 19.68
CA SER A 447 12.46 3.87 18.43
C SER A 447 13.51 4.95 18.22
N LEU A 448 13.69 5.42 16.98
CA LEU A 448 14.58 6.53 16.66
C LEU A 448 14.02 7.81 17.27
N SER A 449 14.88 8.55 17.99
CA SER A 449 14.52 9.85 18.60
C SER A 449 13.83 10.81 17.64
N PHE A 450 14.24 10.81 16.35
CA PHE A 450 13.53 11.58 15.32
C PHE A 450 12.04 11.20 15.23
N LEU A 451 11.68 9.93 15.14
CA LEU A 451 10.27 9.55 15.01
C LEU A 451 9.48 9.77 16.31
N GLU A 452 10.11 9.57 17.48
CA GLU A 452 9.46 9.84 18.78
C GLU A 452 9.08 11.31 18.96
N ASN A 453 9.81 12.23 18.31
CA ASN A 453 9.56 13.67 18.36
C ASN A 453 8.82 14.19 17.12
N HIS A 454 8.34 13.33 16.21
CA HIS A 454 7.66 13.75 14.97
C HIS A 454 6.55 12.76 14.59
N PHE A 455 5.55 12.59 15.46
CA PHE A 455 4.46 11.65 15.20
C PHE A 455 3.64 12.03 13.96
N HIS A 456 3.52 13.32 13.64
CA HIS A 456 2.77 13.80 12.48
C HIS A 456 3.56 13.74 11.16
N PHE A 457 4.84 13.30 11.19
CA PHE A 457 5.68 13.18 9.99
C PHE A 457 5.02 12.34 8.89
N ALA A 458 5.19 12.78 7.63
CA ALA A 458 4.67 12.11 6.44
C ALA A 458 3.14 11.82 6.48
N ASN A 459 2.36 12.74 7.06
CA ASN A 459 0.93 12.60 7.40
C ASN A 459 0.68 11.51 8.45
N MET A 460 1.12 11.75 9.68
CA MET A 460 0.88 10.89 10.85
C MET A 460 1.54 9.49 10.79
N ARG A 461 2.31 9.21 9.74
CA ARG A 461 3.05 7.94 9.60
C ARG A 461 4.24 7.86 10.56
N GLY A 462 4.73 8.99 11.06
CA GLY A 462 5.83 9.05 12.02
C GLY A 462 5.60 8.17 13.24
N TYR A 463 4.42 8.25 13.85
CA TYR A 463 4.01 7.39 14.96
C TYR A 463 3.97 5.91 14.58
N ILE A 464 3.29 5.58 13.47
CA ILE A 464 3.17 4.20 12.98
C ILE A 464 4.58 3.62 12.77
N TRP A 465 5.50 4.38 12.20
CA TRP A 465 6.88 3.96 11.99
C TRP A 465 7.68 3.86 13.28
N ALA A 466 7.43 4.76 14.24
CA ALA A 466 8.04 4.71 15.56
C ALA A 466 7.71 3.39 16.26
N ARG A 467 6.46 2.93 16.18
CA ARG A 467 6.06 1.64 16.77
C ARG A 467 6.38 0.42 15.90
N THR A 468 6.59 0.62 14.60
CA THR A 468 6.91 -0.48 13.67
C THR A 468 8.40 -0.83 13.65
N LEU A 469 9.31 0.14 13.71
CA LEU A 469 10.76 -0.12 13.62
C LEU A 469 11.29 -1.09 14.70
N PRO A 470 10.88 -0.99 15.98
CA PRO A 470 11.26 -1.97 17.00
C PRO A 470 10.84 -3.41 16.65
N LEU A 471 9.72 -3.59 15.94
CA LEU A 471 9.21 -4.90 15.54
C LEU A 471 10.14 -5.61 14.56
N LEU A 472 10.95 -4.88 13.78
CA LEU A 472 11.93 -5.49 12.86
C LEU A 472 13.00 -6.30 13.61
N LYS A 473 13.33 -5.93 14.85
CA LYS A 473 14.24 -6.72 15.70
C LYS A 473 13.56 -7.99 16.20
N LYS A 474 12.28 -7.89 16.62
CA LYS A 474 11.48 -9.02 17.10
C LYS A 474 11.21 -10.06 16.02
N TYR A 475 10.92 -9.59 14.80
CA TYR A 475 10.49 -10.42 13.67
C TYR A 475 11.57 -10.59 12.61
N PHE A 476 12.85 -10.49 13.00
CA PHE A 476 13.98 -10.38 12.07
C PHE A 476 14.07 -11.52 11.05
N LEU A 477 13.93 -12.78 11.48
CA LEU A 477 14.15 -13.94 10.61
C LEU A 477 12.94 -14.25 9.72
N LEU A 478 11.81 -14.61 10.33
CA LEU A 478 10.64 -15.15 9.63
C LEU A 478 9.42 -14.23 9.68
N GLY A 479 9.51 -13.02 10.23
CA GLY A 479 8.34 -12.17 10.33
C GLY A 479 7.34 -12.63 11.40
N SER A 480 6.20 -11.95 11.46
CA SER A 480 5.03 -12.33 12.26
C SER A 480 4.07 -13.28 11.52
N GLY A 481 4.26 -13.43 10.21
CA GLY A 481 3.35 -14.09 9.27
C GLY A 481 2.85 -13.11 8.19
N PRO A 482 2.63 -13.56 6.93
CA PRO A 482 1.89 -12.78 5.94
C PRO A 482 0.54 -12.32 6.50
N ASP A 483 0.14 -11.09 6.19
CA ASP A 483 -1.14 -10.50 6.61
C ASP A 483 -1.35 -10.36 8.14
N THR A 484 -0.31 -10.43 8.98
CA THR A 484 -0.48 -10.33 10.46
C THR A 484 -0.02 -9.01 11.06
N PHE A 485 0.08 -7.94 10.27
CA PHE A 485 0.66 -6.68 10.77
C PHE A 485 -0.18 -6.05 11.89
N ILE A 486 -1.51 -6.01 11.72
CA ILE A 486 -2.45 -5.50 12.73
C ILE A 486 -2.30 -6.20 14.10
N ILE A 487 -1.89 -7.47 14.09
CA ILE A 487 -1.65 -8.27 15.30
C ILE A 487 -0.27 -7.97 15.89
N ALA A 488 0.73 -7.76 15.03
CA ALA A 488 2.09 -7.47 15.43
C ALA A 488 2.25 -6.05 15.98
N PHE A 489 1.48 -5.10 15.47
CA PHE A 489 1.49 -3.69 15.87
C PHE A 489 0.85 -3.51 17.27
N PRO A 490 1.45 -2.69 18.16
CA PRO A 490 0.92 -2.47 19.50
C PRO A 490 -0.29 -1.53 19.49
N ASN A 491 -1.46 -2.04 19.11
CA ASN A 491 -2.72 -1.30 19.11
C ASN A 491 -3.22 -0.91 20.51
N ASN A 492 -2.52 -1.33 21.58
CA ASN A 492 -2.77 -0.93 22.96
C ASN A 492 -1.95 0.31 23.40
N ASP A 493 -1.24 0.98 22.50
CA ASP A 493 -0.56 2.26 22.79
C ASP A 493 -1.52 3.46 22.63
N LEU A 494 -2.49 3.57 23.54
CA LEU A 494 -3.49 4.64 23.46
C LEU A 494 -2.90 6.05 23.64
N VAL A 495 -1.78 6.19 24.37
CA VAL A 495 -1.06 7.47 24.51
C VAL A 495 -0.41 7.86 23.20
N GLY A 496 0.27 6.92 22.54
CA GLY A 496 0.84 7.14 21.22
C GLY A 496 -0.23 7.53 20.19
N LEU A 497 -1.36 6.79 20.16
CA LEU A 497 -2.50 7.10 19.29
C LEU A 497 -3.10 8.48 19.57
N TYR A 498 -3.19 8.90 20.83
CA TYR A 498 -3.63 10.23 21.22
C TYR A 498 -2.68 11.31 20.69
N ASN A 499 -1.39 11.20 21.01
CA ASN A 499 -0.35 12.16 20.63
C ASN A 499 -0.16 12.26 19.11
N SER A 500 -0.49 11.22 18.35
CA SER A 500 -0.37 11.19 16.89
C SER A 500 -1.63 11.60 16.13
N GLY A 501 -2.75 11.83 16.82
CA GLY A 501 -4.05 12.12 16.20
C GLY A 501 -4.80 10.90 15.65
N HIS A 502 -4.39 9.68 16.02
CA HIS A 502 -5.03 8.41 15.63
C HIS A 502 -6.04 7.93 16.69
N ILE A 503 -6.69 8.85 17.40
CA ILE A 503 -7.61 8.54 18.50
C ILE A 503 -8.75 7.66 17.96
N ASN A 504 -9.01 6.54 18.65
CA ASN A 504 -10.02 5.53 18.29
C ASN A 504 -9.76 4.76 16.98
N GLU A 505 -8.60 4.93 16.36
CA GLU A 505 -8.21 4.14 15.18
C GLU A 505 -7.54 2.82 15.59
N ILE A 506 -7.67 1.82 14.74
CA ILE A 506 -6.90 0.58 14.81
C ILE A 506 -5.90 0.61 13.66
N ILE A 507 -4.61 0.57 13.97
CA ILE A 507 -3.57 0.61 12.96
C ILE A 507 -3.49 -0.77 12.30
N THR A 508 -4.05 -0.84 11.09
CA THR A 508 -4.11 -2.09 10.33
C THR A 508 -2.89 -2.30 9.45
N LYS A 509 -2.12 -1.24 9.10
CA LYS A 509 -1.00 -1.30 8.14
C LYS A 509 0.15 -0.35 8.52
N PRO A 510 1.40 -0.65 8.11
CA PRO A 510 2.57 0.20 8.41
C PRO A 510 2.70 1.38 7.47
N HIS A 511 1.87 1.45 6.41
CA HIS A 511 1.91 2.58 5.49
C HIS A 511 3.28 2.75 4.80
N CYS A 512 3.98 1.62 4.62
CA CYS A 512 5.29 1.45 3.98
C CYS A 512 5.48 -0.03 3.62
N THR A 513 5.63 -0.37 2.33
CA THR A 513 5.82 -1.76 1.85
C THR A 513 7.05 -2.42 2.47
N LEU A 514 8.15 -1.67 2.67
CA LEU A 514 9.37 -2.25 3.24
C LEU A 514 9.16 -2.70 4.69
N MET A 515 8.50 -1.87 5.49
CA MET A 515 8.15 -2.22 6.86
C MET A 515 7.12 -3.35 6.92
N GLN A 516 6.15 -3.36 6.00
CA GLN A 516 5.19 -4.45 5.87
C GLN A 516 5.90 -5.78 5.63
N ILE A 517 6.77 -5.85 4.62
CA ILE A 517 7.53 -7.07 4.31
C ILE A 517 8.43 -7.46 5.50
N GLY A 518 9.15 -6.50 6.08
CA GLY A 518 10.07 -6.74 7.20
C GLY A 518 9.38 -7.28 8.46
N VAL A 519 8.21 -6.78 8.80
CA VAL A 519 7.44 -7.24 9.98
C VAL A 519 6.63 -8.50 9.69
N GLN A 520 6.04 -8.64 8.50
CA GLN A 520 5.19 -9.79 8.19
C GLN A 520 5.98 -11.01 7.75
N THR A 521 7.00 -10.86 6.90
CA THR A 521 7.75 -12.01 6.34
C THR A 521 9.22 -12.06 6.75
N GLY A 522 9.69 -11.05 7.50
CA GLY A 522 11.05 -11.00 8.05
C GLY A 522 12.00 -10.10 7.25
N VAL A 523 13.08 -9.67 7.90
CA VAL A 523 14.11 -8.81 7.31
C VAL A 523 14.89 -9.56 6.22
N ILE A 524 15.05 -10.87 6.33
CA ILE A 524 15.68 -11.68 5.26
C ILE A 524 14.81 -11.66 3.99
N SER A 525 13.49 -11.78 4.14
CA SER A 525 12.53 -11.65 3.04
C SER A 525 12.60 -10.26 2.39
N LEU A 526 12.66 -9.20 3.22
CA LEU A 526 12.84 -7.82 2.76
C LEU A 526 14.13 -7.64 1.95
N ILE A 527 15.25 -8.19 2.41
CA ILE A 527 16.53 -8.12 1.69
C ILE A 527 16.42 -8.83 0.33
N ALA A 528 15.80 -10.01 0.28
CA ALA A 528 15.61 -10.74 -0.98
C ALA A 528 14.75 -9.93 -1.98
N TRP A 529 13.67 -9.32 -1.48
CA TRP A 529 12.80 -8.43 -2.26
C TRP A 529 13.57 -7.19 -2.78
N LEU A 530 14.36 -6.54 -1.93
CA LEU A 530 15.18 -5.39 -2.30
C LEU A 530 16.23 -5.75 -3.35
N VAL A 531 16.93 -6.86 -3.18
CA VAL A 531 17.96 -7.33 -4.13
C VAL A 531 17.34 -7.60 -5.50
N PHE A 532 16.14 -8.21 -5.56
CA PHE A 532 15.41 -8.39 -6.82
C PHE A 532 15.19 -7.06 -7.57
N PHE A 533 14.63 -6.07 -6.89
CA PHE A 533 14.33 -4.78 -7.52
C PHE A 533 15.60 -3.98 -7.82
N ILE A 534 16.60 -3.94 -6.94
CA ILE A 534 17.87 -3.28 -7.21
C ILE A 534 18.54 -3.89 -8.45
N TRP A 535 18.58 -5.22 -8.56
CA TRP A 535 19.12 -5.90 -9.73
C TRP A 535 18.35 -5.58 -10.99
N TYR A 536 17.01 -5.58 -10.94
CA TYR A 536 16.17 -5.16 -12.06
C TYR A 536 16.46 -3.71 -12.49
N LEU A 537 16.52 -2.78 -11.54
CA LEU A 537 16.73 -1.36 -11.79
C LEU A 537 18.12 -1.10 -12.41
N VAL A 538 19.19 -1.62 -11.80
CA VAL A 538 20.56 -1.47 -12.30
C VAL A 538 20.71 -2.10 -13.69
N SER A 539 20.15 -3.29 -13.88
CA SER A 539 20.15 -3.98 -15.18
C SER A 539 19.44 -3.17 -16.27
N SER A 540 18.28 -2.61 -15.95
CA SER A 540 17.45 -1.84 -16.89
C SER A 540 18.11 -0.50 -17.21
N LEU A 541 18.62 0.22 -16.19
CA LEU A 541 19.32 1.48 -16.39
C LEU A 541 20.51 1.31 -17.33
N LYS A 542 21.37 0.30 -17.09
CA LYS A 542 22.51 0.00 -17.97
C LYS A 542 22.09 -0.30 -19.41
N LEU A 543 20.98 -1.02 -19.60
CA LEU A 543 20.45 -1.37 -20.91
C LEU A 543 19.91 -0.13 -21.65
N TYR A 544 19.04 0.64 -21.01
CA TYR A 544 18.34 1.75 -21.65
C TYR A 544 19.17 3.00 -21.81
N TRP A 545 20.13 3.25 -20.92
CA TRP A 545 20.99 4.44 -21.00
C TRP A 545 21.80 4.54 -22.31
N LYS A 546 22.10 3.38 -22.89
CA LYS A 546 22.90 3.21 -24.12
C LYS A 546 22.05 2.91 -25.37
N HIS A 547 20.74 2.71 -25.23
CA HIS A 547 19.89 2.32 -26.36
C HIS A 547 19.54 3.49 -27.28
N ASP A 548 19.32 3.21 -28.57
CA ASP A 548 18.86 4.14 -29.61
C ASP A 548 17.33 4.31 -29.70
N PHE A 549 16.56 3.47 -29.00
CA PHE A 549 15.09 3.40 -29.02
C PHE A 549 14.45 3.33 -30.42
N SER A 550 15.06 2.64 -31.38
CA SER A 550 14.51 2.51 -32.75
C SER A 550 13.27 1.59 -32.84
N GLY A 551 13.19 0.55 -32.01
CA GLY A 551 12.12 -0.46 -32.02
C GLY A 551 10.91 -0.17 -31.12
N TYR A 552 9.91 -1.07 -31.15
CA TYR A 552 8.75 -1.04 -30.25
C TYR A 552 9.13 -1.47 -28.82
N LEU A 553 9.81 -2.60 -28.68
CA LEU A 553 10.19 -3.17 -27.38
C LEU A 553 11.04 -2.23 -26.50
N PRO A 554 12.09 -1.53 -27.00
CA PRO A 554 12.88 -0.62 -26.17
C PRO A 554 12.07 0.53 -25.56
N LYS A 555 11.09 1.05 -26.31
CA LYS A 555 10.21 2.16 -25.85
C LYS A 555 9.25 1.69 -24.76
N ILE A 556 8.67 0.50 -24.92
CA ILE A 556 7.79 -0.07 -23.89
C ILE A 556 8.62 -0.47 -22.67
N GLY A 557 9.77 -1.12 -22.88
CA GLY A 557 10.64 -1.60 -21.80
C GLY A 557 11.17 -0.48 -20.90
N VAL A 558 11.66 0.63 -21.45
CA VAL A 558 12.10 1.78 -20.64
C VAL A 558 10.95 2.45 -19.90
N SER A 559 9.75 2.45 -20.51
CA SER A 559 8.55 3.02 -19.90
C SER A 559 8.08 2.19 -18.71
N ILE A 560 8.12 0.86 -18.83
CA ILE A 560 7.89 -0.07 -17.72
C ILE A 560 8.93 0.15 -16.61
N PHE A 561 10.22 0.24 -16.97
CA PHE A 561 11.29 0.49 -16.00
C PHE A 561 11.05 1.79 -15.20
N VAL A 562 10.64 2.86 -15.87
CA VAL A 562 10.27 4.12 -15.22
C VAL A 562 9.05 3.95 -14.31
N GLY A 563 8.00 3.26 -14.77
CA GLY A 563 6.82 2.99 -13.94
C GLY A 563 7.15 2.18 -12.68
N VAL A 564 8.08 1.22 -12.79
CA VAL A 564 8.57 0.45 -11.64
C VAL A 564 9.31 1.33 -10.64
N ILE A 565 10.17 2.26 -11.09
CA ILE A 565 10.82 3.24 -10.19
C ILE A 565 9.77 4.03 -9.42
N GLY A 566 8.77 4.55 -10.13
CA GLY A 566 7.68 5.31 -9.53
C GLY A 566 6.92 4.54 -8.45
N TYR A 567 6.55 3.28 -8.75
CA TYR A 567 5.90 2.40 -7.78
C TYR A 567 6.79 2.17 -6.55
N LEU A 568 8.09 1.91 -6.73
CA LEU A 568 9.03 1.68 -5.63
C LEU A 568 9.23 2.94 -4.76
N ILE A 569 9.13 4.14 -5.32
CA ILE A 569 9.17 5.39 -4.55
C ILE A 569 7.94 5.52 -3.67
N ILE A 570 6.73 5.26 -4.21
CA ILE A 570 5.50 5.30 -3.40
C ILE A 570 5.51 4.20 -2.33
N SER A 571 6.16 3.07 -2.60
CA SER A 571 6.32 1.97 -1.62
C SER A 571 7.10 2.37 -0.35
N LEU A 572 7.82 3.51 -0.37
CA LEU A 572 8.47 4.07 0.82
C LEU A 572 7.47 4.68 1.81
N THR A 573 6.34 5.19 1.30
CA THR A 573 5.33 5.93 2.06
C THR A 573 3.94 5.36 1.86
N ASN A 574 3.81 4.13 1.38
CA ASN A 574 2.54 3.41 1.30
C ASN A 574 2.79 1.90 1.30
N ASP A 575 1.82 1.13 1.76
CA ASP A 575 1.86 -0.33 1.86
C ASP A 575 1.41 -1.03 0.55
N SER A 576 1.64 -2.35 0.48
CA SER A 576 1.15 -3.19 -0.61
C SER A 576 -0.37 -3.35 -0.54
N CYS A 577 -0.98 -3.67 -1.67
CA CYS A 577 -2.40 -3.95 -1.74
C CYS A 577 -2.73 -4.80 -2.98
N ILE A 578 -3.58 -5.81 -2.78
CA ILE A 578 -4.07 -6.71 -3.83
C ILE A 578 -4.76 -5.98 -5.00
N ALA A 579 -5.24 -4.75 -4.78
CA ALA A 579 -5.84 -3.95 -5.84
C ALA A 579 -4.83 -3.45 -6.90
N VAL A 580 -3.54 -3.35 -6.59
CA VAL A 580 -2.53 -2.79 -7.50
C VAL A 580 -1.27 -3.66 -7.64
N ALA A 581 -0.87 -4.37 -6.58
CA ALA A 581 0.32 -5.22 -6.59
C ALA A 581 0.34 -6.26 -7.73
N PRO A 582 -0.76 -6.97 -8.08
CA PRO A 582 -0.79 -7.85 -9.24
C PRO A 582 -0.35 -7.18 -10.55
N VAL A 583 -0.84 -5.97 -10.81
CA VAL A 583 -0.50 -5.18 -12.01
C VAL A 583 0.98 -4.83 -12.00
N PHE A 584 1.50 -4.40 -10.85
CA PHE A 584 2.92 -4.07 -10.68
C PHE A 584 3.85 -5.25 -10.97
N TYR A 585 3.55 -6.43 -10.43
CA TYR A 585 4.35 -7.63 -10.68
C TYR A 585 4.22 -8.12 -12.14
N ALA A 586 3.03 -8.05 -12.74
CA ALA A 586 2.82 -8.39 -14.16
C ALA A 586 3.64 -7.48 -15.09
N VAL A 587 3.58 -6.17 -14.85
CA VAL A 587 4.33 -5.16 -15.62
C VAL A 587 5.84 -5.33 -15.41
N THR A 588 6.29 -5.56 -14.17
CA THR A 588 7.72 -5.84 -13.87
C THR A 588 8.21 -7.09 -14.60
N GLY A 589 7.43 -8.17 -14.58
CA GLY A 589 7.70 -9.40 -15.32
C GLY A 589 7.79 -9.17 -16.84
N MET A 590 6.85 -8.39 -17.39
CA MET A 590 6.90 -7.98 -18.81
C MET A 590 8.20 -7.21 -19.10
N GLY A 591 8.59 -6.27 -18.24
CA GLY A 591 9.85 -5.53 -18.36
C GLY A 591 11.09 -6.43 -18.32
N LEU A 592 11.10 -7.45 -17.46
CA LEU A 592 12.16 -8.47 -17.42
C LEU A 592 12.23 -9.27 -18.74
N GLY A 593 11.07 -9.67 -19.30
CA GLY A 593 11.00 -10.39 -20.57
C GLY A 593 11.55 -9.58 -21.74
N ILE A 594 11.17 -8.29 -21.79
CA ILE A 594 11.69 -7.33 -22.78
C ILE A 594 13.21 -7.15 -22.62
N ASN A 595 13.69 -6.92 -21.39
CA ASN A 595 15.13 -6.78 -21.11
C ASN A 595 15.92 -8.01 -21.56
N TYR A 596 15.38 -9.21 -21.33
CA TYR A 596 16.00 -10.47 -21.74
C TYR A 596 16.13 -10.54 -23.27
N LYS A 597 15.05 -10.21 -24.00
CA LYS A 597 15.04 -10.19 -25.46
C LYS A 597 16.04 -9.18 -26.03
N LEU A 598 16.02 -7.94 -25.56
CA LEU A 598 16.91 -6.89 -26.05
C LEU A 598 18.39 -7.21 -25.82
N LYS A 599 18.75 -7.79 -24.67
CA LYS A 599 20.12 -8.21 -24.38
C LYS A 599 20.56 -9.38 -25.26
N LYS A 600 19.66 -10.31 -25.56
CA LYS A 600 19.94 -11.43 -26.46
C LYS A 600 20.21 -10.91 -27.88
N ASP A 601 19.36 -10.02 -28.38
CA ASP A 601 19.50 -9.42 -29.71
C ASP A 601 20.81 -8.61 -29.85
N GLN A 602 21.19 -7.85 -28.82
CA GLN A 602 22.47 -7.13 -28.79
C GLN A 602 23.68 -8.07 -28.85
N LYS A 603 23.65 -9.20 -28.15
CA LYS A 603 24.73 -10.20 -28.18
C LYS A 603 24.84 -10.87 -29.55
N GLU A 604 23.70 -11.24 -30.14
CA GLU A 604 23.66 -11.88 -31.46
C GLU A 604 24.18 -10.92 -32.55
N THR A 605 23.77 -9.65 -32.50
CA THR A 605 24.24 -8.62 -33.45
C THR A 605 25.73 -8.33 -33.30
N GLY A 606 26.23 -8.20 -32.06
CA GLY A 606 27.66 -8.00 -31.81
C GLY A 606 28.51 -9.19 -32.23
N THR A 607 28.01 -10.42 -32.05
CA THR A 607 28.71 -11.64 -32.49
C THR A 607 28.75 -11.74 -34.02
N ALA A 608 27.68 -11.34 -34.71
CA ALA A 608 27.64 -11.29 -36.16
C ALA A 608 28.64 -10.27 -36.73
N GLN A 609 28.71 -9.07 -36.13
CA GLN A 609 29.69 -8.03 -36.53
C GLN A 609 31.14 -8.49 -36.32
N ILE A 610 31.46 -9.17 -35.22
CA ILE A 610 32.81 -9.70 -34.98
C ILE A 610 33.17 -10.77 -36.03
N LYS A 611 32.22 -11.64 -36.41
CA LYS A 611 32.44 -12.66 -37.46
C LYS A 611 32.58 -12.06 -38.87
N GLU A 612 31.98 -10.91 -39.12
CA GLU A 612 32.07 -10.21 -40.40
C GLU A 612 33.37 -9.40 -40.54
N VAL A 613 33.92 -8.89 -39.43
CA VAL A 613 35.25 -8.24 -39.40
C VAL A 613 36.40 -9.26 -39.40
N ALA A 614 36.16 -10.48 -38.94
CA ALA A 614 37.15 -11.57 -38.94
C ALA A 614 37.21 -12.38 -40.26
N LYS A 615 36.34 -12.06 -41.22
CA LYS A 615 36.38 -12.56 -42.61
C LYS A 615 36.91 -11.45 -43.51
#